data_AF-B0E0K2-F1
#
_entry.id   AF-B0E0K2-F1
#
_cell.length_a   1.000
_cell.length_b   1.000
_cell.length_c   1.000
_cell.angle_alpha   90.00
_cell.angle_beta   90.00
_cell.angle_gamma   90.00
#
_symmetry.space_group_name_H-M   'P 1'
#
loop_
_entity.id
_entity.type
_entity.pdbx_description
1 polymer ?
#
loop_
_entity_poly.entity_id
_entity_poly.type
_entity_poly.pdbx_seq_one_letter_code
_entity_poly.pdbx_strand_id
1 'polypeptide(L)'
;MYTTIAAYMYWRATRNYDVVLALVLNDFYYVETAASRKLKNGFWSWCWRFMVASFDYYMLSILWPLLRTFVTSHLWLRLRYGFRQTEVVFRAPTGREYDNMLALPPAQFQEAWQASLLHATSRQFLMGNTGFNTRSPPWNLCYTASTDAYHLANSGQFDLNNWELSVWQKNEHQQWSVWEAWRHQDPTLSTRALDMIKACVFPLNEKLLAEGREEFVERWQALLAEQANMALLASDVTPGMHQLVQSVNALFKEEGLDLGELWLEAISEAHRVQNQPALEEPEQLAT
;
A
#
# COMPACT_ATOMS: atom_id res chain seq x y z
N MET A 1 -2.20 19.61 13.48
CA MET A 1 -3.55 19.45 14.07
C MET A 1 -3.55 18.52 15.29
N TYR A 2 -2.98 17.30 15.22
CA TYR A 2 -2.94 16.38 16.36
C TYR A 2 -2.04 16.85 17.52
N THR A 3 -0.94 17.54 17.23
CA THR A 3 -0.01 18.08 18.24
C THR A 3 -0.62 19.18 19.10
N THR A 4 -1.41 20.08 18.49
CA THR A 4 -2.14 21.14 19.18
C THR A 4 -3.26 20.59 20.05
N ILE A 5 -3.96 19.55 19.58
CA ILE A 5 -4.99 18.85 20.37
C ILE A 5 -4.34 18.13 21.55
N ALA A 6 -3.22 17.43 21.36
CA ALA A 6 -2.52 16.73 22.43
C ALA A 6 -1.94 17.69 23.49
N ALA A 7 -1.33 18.81 23.08
CA ALA A 7 -0.82 19.83 23.99
C ALA A 7 -1.95 20.50 24.80
N TYR A 8 -3.09 20.74 24.16
CA TYR A 8 -4.29 21.24 24.84
C TYR A 8 -4.83 20.23 25.85
N MET A 9 -4.95 18.96 25.48
CA MET A 9 -5.39 17.89 26.38
C MET A 9 -4.44 17.72 27.57
N TYR A 10 -3.13 17.82 27.37
CA TYR A 10 -2.13 17.77 28.44
C TYR A 10 -2.22 18.98 29.39
N TRP A 11 -2.34 20.20 28.83
CA TRP A 11 -2.55 21.41 29.62
C TRP A 11 -3.88 21.37 30.40
N ARG A 12 -4.93 20.77 29.83
CA ARG A 12 -6.23 20.60 30.48
C ARG A 12 -6.19 19.55 31.59
N ALA A 13 -5.57 18.39 31.33
CA ALA A 13 -5.39 17.33 32.34
C ALA A 13 -4.58 17.81 33.55
N THR A 14 -3.61 18.70 33.35
CA THR A 14 -2.80 19.27 34.45
C THR A 14 -3.51 20.40 35.23
N ARG A 15 -4.41 21.15 34.59
CA ARG A 15 -5.13 22.30 35.22
C ARG A 15 -6.51 21.95 35.79
N ASN A 16 -7.19 20.95 35.26
CA ASN A 16 -8.56 20.55 35.63
C ASN A 16 -8.68 19.02 35.78
N TYR A 17 -7.67 18.41 36.40
CA TYR A 17 -7.59 16.97 36.61
C TYR A 17 -8.86 16.40 37.26
N ASP A 18 -9.41 17.06 38.27
CA ASP A 18 -10.58 16.58 39.02
C ASP A 18 -11.83 16.40 38.14
N VAL A 19 -12.02 17.27 37.14
CA VAL A 19 -13.16 17.21 36.21
C VAL A 19 -12.96 16.09 35.19
N VAL A 20 -11.73 15.95 34.67
CA VAL A 20 -11.38 14.88 33.73
C VAL A 20 -11.47 13.52 34.42
N LEU A 21 -10.99 13.41 35.66
CA LEU A 21 -11.05 12.19 36.45
C LEU A 21 -12.49 11.78 36.76
N ALA A 22 -13.34 12.74 37.15
CA ALA A 22 -14.76 12.48 37.38
C ALA A 22 -15.50 12.01 36.12
N LEU A 23 -15.19 12.59 34.96
CA LEU A 23 -15.74 12.15 33.68
C LEU A 23 -15.27 10.73 33.29
N VAL A 24 -13.99 10.40 33.55
CA VAL A 24 -13.42 9.08 33.26
C VAL A 24 -13.97 8.01 34.20
N LEU A 25 -14.10 8.32 35.50
CA LEU A 25 -14.62 7.41 36.52
C LEU A 25 -16.15 7.37 36.55
N ASN A 26 -16.82 8.23 35.78
CA ASN A 26 -18.27 8.45 35.83
C ASN A 26 -18.77 8.72 37.26
N ASP A 27 -17.97 9.43 38.06
CA ASP A 27 -18.22 9.71 39.47
C ASP A 27 -18.19 11.23 39.73
N PHE A 28 -19.37 11.84 39.62
CA PHE A 28 -19.56 13.29 39.81
C PHE A 28 -19.57 13.72 41.28
N TYR A 29 -19.65 12.78 42.24
CA TYR A 29 -19.60 13.10 43.68
C TYR A 29 -18.22 13.63 44.09
N TYR A 30 -17.16 13.20 43.40
CA TYR A 30 -15.80 13.68 43.63
C TYR A 30 -15.63 15.17 43.30
N VAL A 31 -16.33 15.68 42.27
CA VAL A 31 -16.27 17.10 41.86
C VAL A 31 -16.95 18.00 42.88
N GLU A 32 -18.01 17.52 43.53
CA GLU A 32 -18.82 18.31 44.46
C GLU A 32 -18.04 18.66 45.74
N THR A 33 -17.20 17.74 46.23
CA THR A 33 -16.37 17.95 47.43
C THR A 33 -15.20 18.91 47.19
N ALA A 34 -14.60 18.92 45.99
CA ALA A 34 -13.57 19.88 45.61
C ALA A 34 -14.14 21.25 45.22
N ALA A 35 -15.33 21.29 44.60
CA ALA A 35 -16.00 22.51 44.17
C ALA A 35 -16.60 23.33 45.34
N SER A 36 -17.06 22.67 46.41
CA SER A 36 -17.66 23.34 47.57
C SER A 36 -16.68 24.29 48.28
N ARG A 37 -15.37 24.01 48.20
CA ARG A 37 -14.32 24.82 48.82
C ARG A 37 -14.02 26.14 48.08
N LYS A 38 -14.56 26.35 46.86
CA LYS A 38 -14.31 27.52 45.99
C LYS A 38 -15.58 28.25 45.52
N LEU A 39 -16.71 28.09 46.22
CA LEU A 39 -17.98 28.79 45.94
C LEU A 39 -17.96 30.26 46.38
N LYS A 40 -17.07 31.06 45.77
CA LYS A 40 -17.14 32.53 45.81
C LYS A 40 -17.36 33.15 44.42
N ASN A 41 -17.58 32.34 43.41
CA ASN A 41 -17.67 32.79 42.03
C ASN A 41 -19.11 32.58 41.51
N GLY A 42 -19.76 33.67 41.12
CA GLY A 42 -21.19 33.71 40.75
C GLY A 42 -21.57 32.92 39.50
N PHE A 43 -22.83 33.06 39.09
CA PHE A 43 -23.49 32.36 37.96
C PHE A 43 -22.61 32.18 36.70
N TRP A 44 -21.87 33.22 36.30
CA TRP A 44 -20.95 33.18 35.16
C TRP A 44 -19.84 32.13 35.27
N SER A 45 -19.33 31.89 36.48
CA SER A 45 -18.34 30.82 36.72
C SER A 45 -18.95 29.43 36.59
N TRP A 46 -20.24 29.27 36.88
CA TRP A 46 -20.94 28.00 36.72
C TRP A 46 -21.23 27.71 35.24
N CYS A 47 -21.74 28.70 34.50
CA CYS A 47 -21.93 28.60 33.04
C CYS A 47 -20.64 28.26 32.30
N TRP A 48 -19.52 28.90 32.67
CA TRP A 48 -18.21 28.59 32.10
C TRP A 48 -17.79 27.14 32.37
N ARG A 49 -17.96 26.64 33.60
CA ARG A 49 -17.64 25.24 33.94
C ARG A 49 -18.50 24.25 33.16
N PHE A 50 -19.78 24.53 33.00
CA PHE A 50 -20.69 23.65 32.24
C PHE A 50 -20.33 23.60 30.75
N MET A 51 -20.05 24.75 30.13
CA MET A 51 -19.57 24.84 28.75
C MET A 51 -18.28 24.03 28.55
N VAL A 52 -17.34 24.21 29.47
CA VAL A 52 -16.06 23.51 29.45
C VAL A 52 -16.23 22.00 29.63
N ALA A 53 -17.05 21.55 30.59
CA ALA A 53 -17.33 20.13 30.81
C ALA A 53 -18.06 19.49 29.60
N SER A 54 -18.98 20.22 28.97
CA SER A 54 -19.67 19.76 27.74
C SER A 54 -18.69 19.59 26.59
N PHE A 55 -17.76 20.53 26.42
CA PHE A 55 -16.69 20.41 25.42
C PHE A 55 -15.74 19.25 25.71
N ASP A 56 -15.34 19.07 26.97
CA ASP A 56 -14.48 17.96 27.39
C ASP A 56 -15.19 16.60 27.16
N TYR A 57 -16.48 16.51 27.49
CA TYR A 57 -17.30 15.32 27.21
C TYR A 57 -17.39 15.04 25.70
N TYR A 58 -17.63 16.07 24.89
CA TYR A 58 -17.64 15.94 23.43
C TYR A 58 -16.30 15.45 22.89
N MET A 59 -15.18 16.06 23.29
CA MET A 59 -13.83 15.65 22.91
C MET A 59 -13.53 14.21 23.35
N LEU A 60 -13.86 13.85 24.60
CA LEU A 60 -13.72 12.49 25.10
C LEU A 60 -14.57 11.51 24.30
N SER A 61 -15.83 11.83 23.97
CA SER A 61 -16.70 10.95 23.19
C SER A 61 -16.13 10.62 21.80
N ILE A 62 -15.43 11.57 21.16
CA ILE A 62 -14.79 11.38 19.86
C ILE A 62 -13.45 10.64 19.99
N LEU A 63 -12.63 11.03 20.98
CA LEU A 63 -11.29 10.49 21.16
C LEU A 63 -11.28 9.12 21.84
N TRP A 64 -12.27 8.81 22.67
CA TRP A 64 -12.32 7.59 23.46
C TRP A 64 -12.36 6.31 22.60
N PRO A 65 -13.18 6.20 21.54
CA PRO A 65 -13.13 5.05 20.65
C PRO A 65 -11.76 4.87 19.99
N LEU A 66 -11.11 5.97 19.57
CA LEU A 66 -9.78 5.95 18.95
C LEU A 66 -8.71 5.50 19.95
N LEU A 67 -8.73 6.07 21.15
CA LEU A 67 -7.80 5.74 22.23
C LEU A 67 -7.99 4.28 22.67
N ARG A 68 -9.23 3.86 22.90
CA ARG A 68 -9.56 2.47 23.25
C ARG A 68 -9.03 1.52 22.18
N THR A 69 -9.31 1.80 20.90
CA THR A 69 -8.84 0.98 19.79
C THR A 69 -7.32 0.90 19.79
N PHE A 70 -6.62 2.03 19.89
CA PHE A 70 -5.14 2.06 19.94
C PHE A 70 -4.58 1.24 21.12
N VAL A 71 -5.15 1.42 22.30
CA VAL A 71 -4.72 0.73 23.54
C VAL A 71 -4.94 -0.77 23.42
N THR A 72 -6.12 -1.22 22.98
CA THR A 72 -6.46 -2.65 22.90
C THR A 72 -5.87 -3.36 21.69
N SER A 73 -5.36 -2.62 20.70
CA SER A 73 -4.79 -3.20 19.47
C SER A 73 -3.27 -3.04 19.43
N HIS A 74 -2.77 -1.96 18.82
CA HIS A 74 -1.36 -1.75 18.58
C HIS A 74 -0.54 -1.74 19.88
N LEU A 75 -0.95 -0.96 20.88
CA LEU A 75 -0.21 -0.88 22.13
C LEU A 75 -0.19 -2.22 22.85
N TRP A 76 -1.35 -2.89 22.95
CA TRP A 76 -1.46 -4.21 23.56
C TRP A 76 -0.57 -5.25 22.87
N LEU A 77 -0.58 -5.30 21.53
CA LEU A 77 0.26 -6.20 20.74
C LEU A 77 1.75 -6.00 21.08
N ARG A 78 2.20 -4.74 21.12
CA ARG A 78 3.58 -4.38 21.42
C ARG A 78 3.97 -4.71 22.86
N LEU A 79 3.08 -4.46 23.82
CA LEU A 79 3.32 -4.81 25.22
C LEU A 79 3.36 -6.31 25.44
N ARG A 80 2.53 -7.09 24.72
CA ARG A 80 2.43 -8.54 24.89
C ARG A 80 3.52 -9.32 24.18
N TYR A 81 3.89 -8.92 22.96
CA TYR A 81 4.81 -9.68 22.10
C TYR A 81 6.17 -9.02 21.88
N GLY A 82 6.34 -7.80 22.36
CA GLY A 82 7.56 -7.01 22.16
C GLY A 82 7.73 -6.48 20.74
N PHE A 83 8.92 -5.96 20.46
CA PHE A 83 9.36 -5.61 19.12
C PHE A 83 10.09 -6.81 18.52
N ARG A 84 9.56 -7.35 17.43
CA ARG A 84 10.14 -8.48 16.71
C ARG A 84 10.89 -8.00 15.49
N GLN A 85 11.89 -8.78 15.06
CA GLN A 85 12.64 -8.50 13.84
C GLN A 85 11.75 -8.67 12.60
N THR A 86 10.95 -9.74 12.57
CA THR A 86 9.95 -9.99 11.52
C THR A 86 8.56 -9.68 12.07
N GLU A 87 7.90 -8.68 11.49
CA GLU A 87 6.52 -8.32 11.83
C GLU A 87 5.56 -8.93 10.83
N VAL A 88 4.55 -9.67 11.32
CA VAL A 88 3.49 -10.24 10.49
C VAL A 88 2.30 -9.30 10.56
N VAL A 89 1.87 -8.81 9.39
CA VAL A 89 0.85 -7.78 9.29
C VAL A 89 -0.28 -8.25 8.38
N PHE A 90 -1.48 -8.37 8.96
CA PHE A 90 -2.69 -8.62 8.20
C PHE A 90 -3.46 -7.34 7.96
N ARG A 91 -3.98 -7.19 6.73
CA ARG A 91 -4.80 -6.04 6.34
C ARG A 91 -6.08 -6.52 5.67
N ALA A 92 -7.18 -5.83 5.94
CA ALA A 92 -8.49 -6.12 5.36
C ALA A 92 -9.16 -4.81 4.88
N PRO A 93 -9.82 -4.84 3.72
CA PRO A 93 -10.55 -3.69 3.19
C PRO A 93 -11.76 -3.43 4.09
N THR A 94 -11.79 -2.28 4.77
CA THR A 94 -12.86 -1.94 5.71
C THR A 94 -13.03 -0.42 5.83
N GLY A 95 -14.18 -0.01 6.37
CA GLY A 95 -14.44 1.39 6.69
C GLY A 95 -14.94 2.20 5.49
N ARG A 96 -15.04 3.51 5.71
CA ARG A 96 -15.77 4.42 4.82
C ARG A 96 -15.20 4.48 3.41
N GLU A 97 -13.88 4.39 3.27
CA GLU A 97 -13.22 4.41 1.96
C GLU A 97 -13.55 3.15 1.14
N TYR A 98 -13.69 2.00 1.79
CA TYR A 98 -14.14 0.78 1.12
C TYR A 98 -15.62 0.90 0.72
N ASP A 99 -16.47 1.41 1.62
CA ASP A 99 -17.89 1.63 1.33
C ASP A 99 -18.09 2.60 0.15
N ASN A 100 -17.28 3.66 0.10
CA ASN A 100 -17.27 4.62 -1.00
C ASN A 100 -16.82 3.95 -2.32
N MET A 101 -15.83 3.06 -2.25
CA MET A 101 -15.36 2.32 -3.42
C MET A 101 -16.45 1.37 -3.95
N LEU A 102 -17.14 0.65 -3.06
CA LEU A 102 -18.27 -0.21 -3.41
C LEU A 102 -19.46 0.54 -4.02
N ALA A 103 -19.62 1.83 -3.71
CA ALA A 103 -20.67 2.67 -4.29
C ALA A 103 -20.36 3.12 -5.74
N LEU A 104 -19.16 2.85 -6.26
CA LEU A 104 -18.78 3.21 -7.63
C LEU A 104 -19.39 2.25 -8.67
N PRO A 105 -19.56 2.71 -9.92
CA PRO A 105 -19.88 1.83 -11.05
C PRO A 105 -18.85 0.69 -11.21
N PRO A 106 -19.25 -0.50 -11.70
CA PRO A 106 -18.38 -1.69 -11.71
C PRO A 106 -17.00 -1.50 -12.37
N ALA A 107 -16.94 -0.75 -13.48
CA ALA A 107 -15.67 -0.48 -14.16
C ALA A 107 -14.74 0.40 -13.31
N GLN A 108 -15.28 1.45 -12.69
CA GLN A 108 -14.53 2.35 -11.82
C GLN A 108 -14.15 1.68 -10.49
N PHE A 109 -15.00 0.79 -9.99
CA PHE A 109 -14.68 -0.05 -8.82
C PHE A 109 -13.47 -0.93 -9.11
N GLN A 110 -13.45 -1.64 -10.26
CA GLN A 110 -12.33 -2.50 -10.65
C GLN A 110 -11.02 -1.72 -10.75
N GLU A 111 -11.05 -0.55 -11.40
CA GLU A 111 -9.87 0.32 -11.51
C GLU A 111 -9.38 0.80 -10.14
N ALA A 112 -10.28 1.33 -9.31
CA ALA A 112 -9.95 1.82 -7.96
C ALA A 112 -9.44 0.69 -7.05
N TRP A 113 -10.03 -0.50 -7.15
CA TRP A 113 -9.61 -1.69 -6.42
C TRP A 113 -8.21 -2.14 -6.81
N GLN A 114 -7.94 -2.24 -8.12
CA GLN A 114 -6.63 -2.62 -8.64
C GLN A 114 -5.55 -1.62 -8.25
N ALA A 115 -5.80 -0.31 -8.43
CA ALA A 115 -4.86 0.74 -8.04
C ALA A 115 -4.56 0.69 -6.53
N SER A 116 -5.60 0.52 -5.70
CA SER A 116 -5.44 0.40 -4.26
C SER A 116 -4.65 -0.84 -3.86
N LEU A 117 -4.91 -1.98 -4.50
CA LEU A 117 -4.20 -3.23 -4.25
C LEU A 117 -2.73 -3.14 -4.65
N LEU A 118 -2.43 -2.56 -5.81
CA LEU A 118 -1.07 -2.33 -6.29
C LEU A 118 -0.29 -1.44 -5.31
N HIS A 119 -0.89 -0.33 -4.88
CA HIS A 119 -0.26 0.54 -3.89
C HIS A 119 0.00 -0.18 -2.56
N ALA A 120 -0.99 -0.89 -2.04
CA ALA A 120 -0.89 -1.60 -0.76
C ALA A 120 0.11 -2.77 -0.76
N THR A 121 0.36 -3.36 -1.93
CA THR A 121 1.35 -4.42 -2.13
C THR A 121 2.71 -3.88 -2.58
N SER A 122 2.81 -2.62 -3.01
CA SER A 122 4.05 -2.07 -3.57
C SER A 122 5.24 -2.21 -2.61
N ARG A 123 6.39 -2.64 -3.16
CA ARG A 123 7.62 -2.83 -2.37
C ARG A 123 8.06 -1.55 -1.69
N GLN A 124 7.93 -0.41 -2.36
CA GLN A 124 8.30 0.89 -1.80
C GLN A 124 7.43 1.26 -0.60
N PHE A 125 6.12 1.05 -0.69
CA PHE A 125 5.22 1.30 0.42
C PHE A 125 5.54 0.40 1.62
N LEU A 126 5.81 -0.88 1.37
CA LEU A 126 6.11 -1.86 2.43
C LEU A 126 7.50 -1.68 3.05
N MET A 127 8.52 -1.33 2.27
CA MET A 127 9.87 -1.08 2.79
C MET A 127 10.01 0.28 3.46
N GLY A 128 9.22 1.28 3.02
CA GLY A 128 9.20 2.61 3.61
C GLY A 128 8.39 2.72 4.89
N ASN A 129 7.49 1.76 5.17
CA ASN A 129 6.59 1.81 6.32
C ASN A 129 6.67 0.54 7.16
N THR A 130 6.95 0.69 8.45
CA THR A 130 6.89 -0.41 9.43
C THR A 130 5.45 -0.73 9.82
N GLY A 131 5.18 -1.93 10.36
CA GLY A 131 3.86 -2.58 10.33
C GLY A 131 2.62 -1.70 10.57
N PHE A 132 2.61 -0.83 11.58
CA PHE A 132 1.49 0.09 11.85
C PHE A 132 1.24 1.10 10.71
N ASN A 133 2.31 1.59 10.11
CA ASN A 133 2.28 2.59 9.05
C ASN A 133 1.93 1.99 7.69
N THR A 134 1.76 0.66 7.60
CA THR A 134 1.27 0.01 6.37
C THR A 134 -0.25 0.11 6.19
N ARG A 135 -0.92 0.90 7.05
CA ARG A 135 -2.31 1.29 6.88
C ARG A 135 -2.43 2.23 5.69
N SER A 136 -3.12 1.78 4.65
CA SER A 136 -3.46 2.59 3.47
C SER A 136 -4.92 2.32 3.13
N PRO A 137 -5.84 3.26 3.42
CA PRO A 137 -7.26 3.05 3.13
C PRO A 137 -7.48 2.58 1.69
N PRO A 138 -8.34 1.57 1.46
CA PRO A 138 -9.27 0.93 2.39
C PRO A 138 -8.66 -0.17 3.29
N TRP A 139 -7.37 -0.47 3.14
CA TRP A 139 -6.67 -1.55 3.84
C TRP A 139 -6.34 -1.16 5.29
N ASN A 140 -7.20 -1.58 6.23
CA ASN A 140 -6.97 -1.39 7.65
C ASN A 140 -6.35 -2.64 8.29
N LEU A 141 -5.60 -2.43 9.36
CA LEU A 141 -4.86 -3.48 10.08
C LEU A 141 -5.81 -4.42 10.84
N CYS A 142 -5.60 -5.71 10.69
CA CYS A 142 -6.28 -6.77 11.44
C CYS A 142 -5.36 -7.30 12.54
N TYR A 143 -5.49 -6.73 13.73
CA TYR A 143 -4.63 -7.09 14.87
C TYR A 143 -4.91 -8.48 15.42
N THR A 144 -6.15 -8.96 15.35
CA THR A 144 -6.51 -10.31 15.82
C THR A 144 -5.81 -11.40 15.00
N ALA A 145 -5.82 -11.29 13.67
CA ALA A 145 -5.07 -12.21 12.82
C ALA A 145 -3.56 -12.13 13.08
N SER A 146 -3.04 -10.92 13.34
CA SER A 146 -1.62 -10.72 13.66
C SER A 146 -1.26 -11.31 15.03
N THR A 147 -2.13 -11.20 16.04
CA THR A 147 -1.93 -11.85 17.35
C THR A 147 -1.93 -13.36 17.22
N ASP A 148 -2.81 -13.92 16.39
CA ASP A 148 -2.93 -15.36 16.19
C ASP A 148 -1.68 -15.92 15.49
N ALA A 149 -1.17 -15.22 14.48
CA ALA A 149 0.10 -15.57 13.84
C ALA A 149 1.28 -15.58 14.84
N TYR A 150 1.32 -14.62 15.76
CA TYR A 150 2.35 -14.60 16.81
C TYR A 150 2.14 -15.70 17.86
N HIS A 151 0.90 -16.07 18.17
CA HIS A 151 0.61 -17.22 19.01
C HIS A 151 1.12 -18.52 18.37
N LEU A 152 0.83 -18.73 17.08
CA LEU A 152 1.31 -19.90 16.32
C LEU A 152 2.84 -19.96 16.30
N ALA A 153 3.51 -18.82 16.07
CA ALA A 153 4.96 -18.74 16.12
C ALA A 153 5.53 -19.06 17.50
N ASN A 154 4.94 -18.51 18.58
CA ASN A 154 5.39 -18.80 19.94
C ASN A 154 5.15 -20.25 20.36
N SER A 155 4.15 -20.91 19.79
CA SER A 155 3.90 -22.34 20.00
C SER A 155 4.84 -23.24 19.19
N GLY A 156 5.71 -22.68 18.34
CA GLY A 156 6.63 -23.43 17.48
C GLY A 156 5.97 -24.13 16.30
N GLN A 157 4.68 -23.86 16.02
CA GLN A 157 3.95 -24.48 14.91
C GLN A 157 4.31 -23.86 13.55
N PHE A 158 4.77 -22.61 13.53
CA PHE A 158 5.10 -21.90 12.30
C PHE A 158 6.26 -20.93 12.51
N ASP A 159 7.22 -20.86 11.59
CA ASP A 159 8.32 -19.90 11.68
C ASP A 159 7.90 -18.54 11.11
N LEU A 160 8.30 -17.46 11.78
CA LEU A 160 7.98 -16.10 11.36
C LEU A 160 8.62 -15.75 10.01
N ASN A 161 9.76 -16.36 9.67
CA ASN A 161 10.48 -16.09 8.43
C ASN A 161 9.80 -16.68 7.19
N ASN A 162 8.87 -17.61 7.38
CA ASN A 162 8.14 -18.24 6.29
C ASN A 162 6.89 -17.44 5.87
N TRP A 163 6.59 -16.32 6.54
CA TRP A 163 5.51 -15.45 6.13
C TRP A 163 5.94 -14.58 4.96
N GLU A 164 5.25 -14.76 3.84
CA GLU A 164 5.49 -14.00 2.61
C GLU A 164 4.26 -13.16 2.23
N LEU A 165 4.49 -12.14 1.40
CA LEU A 165 3.42 -11.26 0.94
C LEU A 165 2.44 -12.01 0.05
N SER A 166 1.21 -12.16 0.54
CA SER A 166 0.11 -12.81 -0.18
C SER A 166 -1.16 -11.99 -0.07
N VAL A 167 -1.99 -12.03 -1.12
CA VAL A 167 -3.29 -11.41 -1.17
C VAL A 167 -4.34 -12.51 -1.26
N TRP A 168 -5.30 -12.48 -0.35
CA TRP A 168 -6.36 -13.47 -0.26
C TRP A 168 -7.66 -12.84 -0.76
N GLN A 169 -8.29 -13.47 -1.74
CA GLN A 169 -9.54 -13.00 -2.32
C GLN A 169 -10.57 -14.12 -2.30
N LYS A 170 -11.84 -13.76 -2.13
CA LYS A 170 -12.95 -14.68 -2.39
C LYS A 170 -13.50 -14.47 -3.79
N ASN A 171 -13.68 -15.56 -4.51
CA ASN A 171 -14.39 -15.57 -5.77
C ASN A 171 -15.91 -15.49 -5.53
N GLU A 172 -16.68 -15.30 -6.60
CA GLU A 172 -18.17 -15.23 -6.56
C GLU A 172 -18.80 -16.45 -5.89
N HIS A 173 -18.16 -17.62 -6.02
CA HIS A 173 -18.57 -18.87 -5.38
C HIS A 173 -18.10 -19.05 -3.93
N GLN A 174 -17.66 -17.98 -3.26
CA GLN A 174 -17.14 -17.99 -1.87
C GLN A 174 -15.88 -18.85 -1.65
N GLN A 175 -15.20 -19.24 -2.73
CA GLN A 175 -13.95 -19.97 -2.68
C GLN A 175 -12.78 -18.99 -2.50
N TRP A 176 -11.84 -19.34 -1.63
CA TRP A 176 -10.62 -18.56 -1.42
C TRP A 176 -9.60 -18.84 -2.52
N SER A 177 -9.09 -17.77 -3.11
CA SER A 177 -7.93 -17.76 -4.00
C SER A 177 -6.81 -16.95 -3.35
N VAL A 178 -5.56 -17.38 -3.60
CA VAL A 178 -4.36 -16.72 -3.09
C VAL A 178 -3.55 -16.22 -4.27
N TRP A 179 -3.24 -14.93 -4.25
CA TRP A 179 -2.26 -14.33 -5.13
C TRP A 179 -0.96 -14.12 -4.36
N GLU A 180 0.07 -14.86 -4.75
CA GLU A 180 1.42 -14.82 -4.18
C GLU A 180 2.19 -13.60 -4.71
N ALA A 181 1.83 -12.41 -4.20
CA ALA A 181 2.41 -11.15 -4.64
C ALA A 181 3.94 -11.08 -4.45
N TRP A 182 4.50 -11.83 -3.48
CA TRP A 182 5.94 -11.92 -3.26
C TRP A 182 6.71 -12.42 -4.51
N ARG A 183 6.14 -13.33 -5.29
CA ARG A 183 6.80 -13.87 -6.50
C ARG A 183 7.01 -12.81 -7.57
N HIS A 184 6.15 -11.80 -7.62
CA HIS A 184 6.23 -10.74 -8.63
C HIS A 184 7.11 -9.55 -8.19
N GLN A 185 7.59 -9.55 -6.94
CA GLN A 185 8.44 -8.49 -6.39
C GLN A 185 9.92 -8.85 -6.34
N ASP A 186 10.26 -10.06 -6.79
CA ASP A 186 11.62 -10.54 -6.87
C ASP A 186 12.41 -9.69 -7.89
N PRO A 187 13.44 -8.94 -7.47
CA PRO A 187 14.23 -8.09 -8.37
C PRO A 187 14.91 -8.90 -9.47
N THR A 188 15.07 -10.21 -9.30
CA THR A 188 15.61 -11.11 -10.34
C THR A 188 14.62 -11.34 -11.49
N LEU A 189 13.31 -11.25 -11.23
CA LEU A 189 12.26 -11.37 -12.24
C LEU A 189 12.05 -10.05 -12.98
N SER A 190 12.19 -8.89 -12.33
CA SER A 190 12.14 -7.60 -13.01
C SER A 190 13.35 -7.37 -13.92
N THR A 191 14.56 -7.81 -13.52
CA THR A 191 15.73 -7.80 -14.41
C THR A 191 15.53 -8.75 -15.59
N ARG A 192 15.03 -9.98 -15.37
CA ARG A 192 14.73 -10.91 -16.47
C ARG A 192 13.65 -10.39 -17.41
N ALA A 193 12.62 -9.72 -16.89
CA ALA A 193 11.58 -9.11 -17.71
C ALA A 193 12.14 -7.93 -18.53
N LEU A 194 12.99 -7.08 -17.95
CA LEU A 194 13.68 -6.02 -18.68
C LEU A 194 14.68 -6.57 -19.72
N ASP A 195 15.38 -7.65 -19.40
CA ASP A 195 16.29 -8.34 -20.32
C ASP A 195 15.51 -9.00 -21.46
N MET A 196 14.35 -9.61 -21.19
CA MET A 196 13.43 -10.11 -22.22
C MET A 196 12.88 -8.98 -23.09
N ILE A 197 12.47 -7.85 -22.51
CA ILE A 197 12.00 -6.70 -23.28
C ILE A 197 13.12 -6.18 -24.19
N LYS A 198 14.34 -6.03 -23.68
CA LYS A 198 15.51 -5.64 -24.50
C LYS A 198 15.80 -6.67 -25.60
N ALA A 199 15.75 -7.95 -25.27
CA ALA A 199 15.97 -9.05 -26.21
C ALA A 199 14.89 -9.15 -27.29
N CYS A 200 13.66 -8.69 -27.05
CA CYS A 200 12.59 -8.64 -28.05
C CYS A 200 12.60 -7.33 -28.85
N VAL A 201 12.87 -6.19 -28.20
CA VAL A 201 12.84 -4.85 -28.82
C VAL A 201 13.98 -4.67 -29.83
N PHE A 202 15.17 -5.20 -29.54
CA PHE A 202 16.32 -5.08 -30.44
C PHE A 202 16.11 -5.73 -31.82
N PRO A 203 15.76 -7.03 -31.93
CA PRO A 203 15.52 -7.67 -33.24
C PRO A 203 14.28 -7.12 -33.94
N LEU A 204 13.27 -6.68 -33.20
CA LEU A 204 12.10 -6.02 -33.79
C LEU A 204 12.48 -4.68 -34.45
N ASN A 205 13.34 -3.88 -33.81
CA ASN A 205 13.86 -2.65 -34.40
C ASN A 205 14.69 -2.92 -35.65
N GLU A 206 15.56 -3.94 -35.64
CA GLU A 206 16.36 -4.31 -36.83
C GLU A 206 15.46 -4.72 -38.00
N LYS A 207 14.40 -5.49 -37.75
CA LYS A 207 13.44 -5.90 -38.77
C LYS A 207 12.68 -4.70 -39.35
N LEU A 208 12.20 -3.79 -38.49
CA LEU A 208 11.49 -2.59 -38.92
C LEU A 208 12.39 -1.61 -39.71
N LEU A 209 13.68 -1.52 -39.34
CA LEU A 209 14.67 -0.77 -40.11
C LEU A 209 14.94 -1.43 -41.48
N ALA A 210 15.03 -2.76 -41.53
CA ALA A 210 15.19 -3.50 -42.78
C ALA A 210 13.98 -3.36 -43.73
N GLU A 211 12.78 -3.14 -43.17
CA GLU A 211 11.56 -2.82 -43.91
C GLU A 211 11.47 -1.33 -44.33
N GLY A 212 12.49 -0.52 -44.02
CA GLY A 212 12.57 0.90 -44.38
C GLY A 212 11.73 1.83 -43.50
N ARG A 213 11.28 1.37 -42.32
CA ARG A 213 10.43 2.15 -41.40
C ARG A 213 11.25 2.91 -40.36
N GLU A 214 12.27 3.63 -40.80
CA GLU A 214 13.21 4.35 -39.92
C GLU A 214 12.52 5.40 -39.04
N GLU A 215 11.62 6.19 -39.62
CA GLU A 215 10.87 7.23 -38.89
C GLU A 215 9.95 6.66 -37.80
N PHE A 216 9.39 5.48 -38.01
CA PHE A 216 8.59 4.77 -37.01
C PHE A 216 9.44 4.27 -35.84
N VAL A 217 10.61 3.70 -36.15
CA VAL A 217 11.54 3.19 -35.12
C VAL A 217 12.06 4.33 -34.24
N GLU A 218 12.33 5.51 -34.81
CA GLU A 218 12.71 6.69 -34.02
C GLU A 218 11.58 7.15 -33.09
N ARG A 219 10.33 7.22 -33.58
CA ARG A 219 9.16 7.56 -32.75
C ARG A 219 8.91 6.52 -31.65
N TRP A 220 9.07 5.25 -31.96
CA TRP A 220 8.95 4.14 -31.00
C TRP A 220 10.02 4.23 -29.90
N GLN A 221 11.28 4.44 -30.27
CA GLN A 221 12.38 4.61 -29.32
C GLN A 221 12.22 5.86 -28.45
N ALA A 222 11.70 6.96 -29.01
CA ALA A 222 11.39 8.16 -28.25
C ALA A 222 10.32 7.90 -27.17
N LEU A 223 9.26 7.16 -27.49
CA LEU A 223 8.23 6.76 -26.52
C LEU A 223 8.80 5.84 -25.42
N LEU A 224 9.67 4.90 -25.77
CA LEU A 224 10.35 4.03 -24.79
C LEU A 224 11.33 4.81 -23.91
N ALA A 225 12.05 5.80 -24.45
CA ALA A 225 12.94 6.66 -23.70
C ALA A 225 12.17 7.61 -22.76
N GLU A 226 11.02 8.13 -23.21
CA GLU A 226 10.10 8.90 -22.38
C GLU A 226 9.53 8.03 -21.23
N GLN A 227 9.22 6.76 -21.50
CA GLN A 227 8.83 5.78 -20.48
C GLN A 227 9.95 5.53 -19.47
N ALA A 228 11.20 5.34 -19.92
CA ALA A 228 12.32 5.13 -19.03
C ALA A 228 12.57 6.34 -18.12
N ASN A 229 12.42 7.55 -18.66
CA ASN A 229 12.53 8.79 -17.90
C ASN A 229 11.35 8.99 -16.93
N MET A 230 10.11 8.68 -17.34
CA MET A 230 8.94 8.72 -16.47
C MET A 230 9.00 7.66 -15.37
N ALA A 231 9.47 6.44 -15.66
CA ALA A 231 9.64 5.38 -14.68
C ALA A 231 10.75 5.68 -13.66
N LEU A 232 11.75 6.48 -14.03
CA LEU A 232 12.77 7.01 -13.12
C LEU A 232 12.26 8.16 -12.24
N LEU A 233 11.25 8.91 -12.69
CA LEU A 233 10.71 10.09 -12.01
C LEU A 233 9.42 9.84 -11.22
N ALA A 234 8.61 8.86 -11.63
CA ALA A 234 7.31 8.57 -11.04
C ALA A 234 7.30 7.16 -10.44
N SER A 235 7.16 7.10 -9.11
CA SER A 235 7.17 5.86 -8.34
C SER A 235 5.79 5.19 -8.21
N ASP A 236 4.79 5.68 -8.96
CA ASP A 236 3.42 5.16 -9.02
C ASP A 236 3.02 4.93 -10.48
N VAL A 237 2.13 3.95 -10.71
CA VAL A 237 1.40 3.79 -11.98
C VAL A 237 0.53 5.03 -12.16
N THR A 238 1.11 6.05 -12.77
CA THR A 238 0.47 7.33 -13.03
C THR A 238 -0.45 7.21 -14.24
N PRO A 239 -1.45 8.11 -14.41
CA PRO A 239 -2.28 8.19 -15.61
C PRO A 239 -1.46 8.33 -16.91
N GLY A 240 -0.20 8.78 -16.82
CA GLY A 240 0.76 8.81 -17.92
C GLY A 240 1.11 7.42 -18.48
N MET A 241 1.07 6.36 -17.68
CA MET A 241 1.34 4.99 -18.15
C MET A 241 0.19 4.43 -19.00
N HIS A 242 -1.05 4.75 -18.65
CA HIS A 242 -2.22 4.41 -19.47
C HIS A 242 -2.25 5.20 -20.78
N GLN A 243 -1.92 6.50 -20.74
CA GLN A 243 -1.77 7.32 -21.95
C GLN A 243 -0.66 6.78 -22.84
N LEU A 244 0.48 6.37 -22.27
CA LEU A 244 1.58 5.78 -23.02
C LEU A 244 1.18 4.47 -23.69
N VAL A 245 0.52 3.54 -22.99
CA VAL A 245 0.01 2.29 -23.59
C VAL A 245 -0.99 2.57 -24.72
N GLN A 246 -1.80 3.63 -24.59
CA GLN A 246 -2.68 4.07 -25.66
C GLN A 246 -1.90 4.68 -26.84
N SER A 247 -0.88 5.48 -26.58
CA SER A 247 0.01 6.07 -27.60
C SER A 247 0.79 5.01 -28.37
N VAL A 248 1.30 3.99 -27.68
CA VAL A 248 1.96 2.83 -28.28
C VAL A 248 0.99 2.07 -29.19
N ASN A 249 -0.21 1.76 -28.69
CA ASN A 249 -1.21 1.06 -29.50
C ASN A 249 -1.72 1.91 -30.69
N ALA A 250 -1.78 3.24 -30.54
CA ALA A 250 -2.15 4.14 -31.63
C ALA A 250 -1.07 4.19 -32.70
N LEU A 251 0.20 4.32 -32.32
CA LEU A 251 1.34 4.36 -33.24
C LEU A 251 1.43 3.11 -34.12
N PHE A 252 1.24 1.92 -33.53
CA PHE A 252 1.21 0.66 -34.28
C PHE A 252 -0.01 0.53 -35.19
N LYS A 253 -1.18 1.02 -34.75
CA LYS A 253 -2.41 1.02 -35.58
C LYS A 253 -2.33 1.99 -36.76
N GLU A 254 -1.71 3.16 -36.59
CA GLU A 254 -1.52 4.14 -37.67
C GLU A 254 -0.66 3.60 -38.80
N GLU A 255 0.32 2.75 -38.47
CA GLU A 255 1.21 2.09 -39.44
C GLU A 255 0.67 0.75 -39.98
N GLY A 256 -0.53 0.35 -39.54
CA GLY A 256 -1.17 -0.91 -39.93
C GLY A 256 -0.45 -2.16 -39.41
N LEU A 257 0.33 -2.04 -38.34
CA LEU A 257 1.10 -3.12 -37.73
C LEU A 257 0.36 -3.72 -36.54
N ASP A 258 0.29 -5.05 -36.48
CA ASP A 258 -0.22 -5.76 -35.30
C ASP A 258 0.91 -5.94 -34.28
N LEU A 259 0.90 -5.10 -33.24
CA LEU A 259 1.84 -5.16 -32.13
C LEU A 259 1.86 -6.54 -31.47
N GLY A 260 0.72 -7.23 -31.39
CA GLY A 260 0.62 -8.54 -30.75
C GLY A 260 1.33 -9.63 -31.54
N GLU A 261 1.16 -9.64 -32.86
CA GLU A 261 1.82 -10.60 -33.75
C GLU A 261 3.34 -10.38 -33.81
N LEU A 262 3.77 -9.13 -33.97
CA LEU A 262 5.18 -8.76 -33.98
C LEU A 262 5.88 -9.07 -32.65
N TRP A 263 5.19 -8.88 -31.52
CA TRP A 263 5.73 -9.20 -30.20
C TRP A 263 5.87 -10.71 -29.99
N LEU A 264 4.91 -11.51 -30.44
CA LEU A 264 4.99 -12.97 -30.37
C LEU A 264 6.12 -13.53 -31.25
N GLU A 265 6.30 -12.96 -32.44
CA GLU A 265 7.42 -13.31 -33.33
C GLU A 265 8.77 -12.95 -32.69
N ALA A 266 8.88 -11.76 -32.09
CA ALA A 266 10.10 -11.32 -31.39
C ALA A 266 10.42 -12.20 -30.16
N ILE A 267 9.42 -12.65 -29.41
CA ILE A 267 9.60 -13.61 -28.31
C ILE A 267 10.14 -14.94 -28.86
N SER A 268 9.58 -15.43 -29.96
CA SER A 268 10.02 -16.68 -30.61
C SER A 268 11.48 -16.59 -31.09
N GLU A 269 11.86 -15.49 -31.74
CA GLU A 269 13.24 -15.21 -32.17
C GLU A 269 14.20 -15.08 -30.96
N ALA A 270 13.82 -14.34 -29.92
CA ALA A 270 14.63 -14.21 -28.71
C ALA A 270 14.86 -15.56 -28.02
N HIS A 271 13.82 -16.40 -27.94
CA HIS A 271 13.94 -17.78 -27.46
C HIS A 271 14.83 -18.65 -28.36
N ARG A 272 14.83 -18.44 -29.68
CA ARG A 272 15.70 -19.16 -30.62
C ARG A 272 17.16 -18.80 -30.41
N VAL A 273 17.47 -17.50 -30.28
CA VAL A 273 18.84 -16.99 -30.06
C VAL A 273 19.38 -17.43 -28.69
N GLN A 274 18.53 -17.42 -27.65
CA GLN A 274 18.94 -17.83 -26.30
C GLN A 274 19.19 -19.34 -26.16
N ASN A 275 18.57 -20.15 -27.03
CA ASN A 275 18.70 -21.61 -27.02
C ASN A 275 19.66 -22.17 -28.11
N GLN A 276 20.34 -21.31 -28.86
CA GLN A 276 21.39 -21.76 -29.78
C GLN A 276 22.67 -22.10 -28.97
N PRO A 277 23.20 -23.34 -29.09
CA PRO A 277 24.53 -23.64 -28.54
C PRO A 277 25.56 -22.79 -29.25
N ALA A 278 26.47 -22.18 -28.49
CA ALA A 278 27.55 -21.36 -29.03
C ALA A 278 28.30 -22.18 -30.11
N LEU A 279 28.29 -21.66 -31.34
CA LEU A 279 29.06 -22.22 -32.45
C LEU A 279 30.53 -22.26 -32.04
N GLU A 280 31.09 -23.47 -31.99
CA GLU A 280 32.52 -23.73 -31.79
C GLU A 280 33.32 -22.90 -32.80
N GLU A 281 34.24 -22.07 -32.30
CA GLU A 281 35.20 -21.36 -33.12
C GLU A 281 36.02 -22.38 -33.93
N PRO A 282 36.27 -22.15 -35.23
CA PRO A 282 37.04 -23.08 -36.04
C PRO A 282 38.50 -23.10 -35.55
N GLU A 283 38.96 -24.29 -35.18
CA GLU A 283 40.37 -24.64 -34.96
C GLU A 283 41.26 -23.95 -35.99
N GLN A 284 42.08 -22.99 -35.53
CA GLN A 284 43.16 -22.45 -36.32
C GLN A 284 44.19 -23.56 -36.54
N LEU A 285 44.19 -24.07 -37.77
CA LEU A 285 45.21 -24.94 -38.34
C LEU A 285 46.56 -24.19 -38.30
N ALA A 286 47.43 -24.54 -37.36
CA ALA A 286 48.84 -24.14 -37.36
C ALA A 286 49.70 -25.34 -37.76
N THR A 287 50.07 -25.35 -39.04
CA THR A 287 51.29 -25.99 -39.58
C THR A 287 52.55 -25.44 -38.93
#